data_AF-A0A2W6ACR0-F1
#
_entry.id   AF-A0A2W6ACR0-F1
#
_cell.length_a   1.000
_cell.length_b   1.000
_cell.length_c   1.000
_cell.angle_alpha   90.00
_cell.angle_beta   90.00
_cell.angle_gamma   90.00
#
_symmetry.space_group_name_H-M   'P 1'
#
loop_
_entity.id
_entity.type
_entity.pdbx_description
1 polymer ?
#
loop_
_entity_poly.entity_id
_entity_poly.type
_entity_poly.pdbx_seq_one_letter_code
_entity_poly.pdbx_strand_id
1 'polypeptide(L)'
;MSNVAGKAYVMTVVTPMRPCLTWVQRLAYMAIRAVPSTLNSLLGLLFIHFGRWAIIKRNQWPDYGQGRQKLQNDYLLFSSNFNGTWDQYLDSFSDGIPTGVDLFWVSSTKFPRSIPSTPFKDYIRVNQVDTDYYYNATPGAAEPDIKAALRVRRAVLTLAQQHDSPTPEEFQKAYVAALCSVQNDLGYQGYAPVASDDTKNADSNREDYVNNQQKAAAALI
;
A
#
# COMPACT_ATOMS: atom_id res chain seq x y z
N MET A 1 4.79 -17.96 -5.28
CA MET A 1 3.71 -17.47 -4.40
C MET A 1 3.79 -15.95 -4.41
N SER A 2 2.88 -15.26 -5.09
CA SER A 2 3.00 -13.80 -5.24
C SER A 2 2.06 -13.10 -4.27
N ASN A 3 2.62 -12.68 -3.13
CA ASN A 3 2.03 -11.62 -2.29
C ASN A 3 1.89 -10.28 -3.05
N VAL A 4 2.21 -10.25 -4.34
CA VAL A 4 2.23 -9.08 -5.21
C VAL A 4 1.17 -9.25 -6.29
N ALA A 5 0.37 -8.20 -6.50
CA ALA A 5 -0.52 -8.06 -7.65
C ALA A 5 -0.28 -6.68 -8.27
N GLY A 6 0.56 -6.65 -9.32
CA GLY A 6 1.04 -5.45 -10.00
C GLY A 6 1.74 -4.47 -9.05
N LYS A 7 1.10 -3.34 -8.72
CA LYS A 7 1.65 -2.33 -7.79
C LYS A 7 1.33 -2.57 -6.31
N ALA A 8 0.50 -3.55 -5.99
CA ALA A 8 0.06 -3.80 -4.62
C ALA A 8 0.73 -5.04 -4.01
N TYR A 9 0.99 -4.97 -2.71
CA TYR A 9 1.47 -6.07 -1.89
C TYR A 9 0.42 -6.40 -0.81
N VAL A 10 0.18 -7.70 -0.57
CA VAL A 10 -0.60 -8.19 0.57
C VAL A 10 0.33 -8.82 1.59
N MET A 11 0.20 -8.41 2.84
CA MET A 11 0.98 -8.95 3.94
C MET A 11 0.04 -9.50 5.01
N THR A 12 0.27 -10.76 5.39
CA THR A 12 -0.42 -11.41 6.50
C THR A 12 0.61 -11.92 7.50
N VAL A 13 0.55 -11.43 8.74
CA VAL A 13 1.49 -11.79 9.81
C VAL A 13 0.70 -12.38 10.96
N VAL A 14 1.14 -13.54 11.45
CA VAL A 14 0.52 -14.22 12.59
C VAL A 14 1.55 -14.40 13.69
N THR A 15 1.44 -13.60 14.76
CA THR A 15 2.39 -13.65 15.87
C THR A 15 1.80 -14.33 17.10
N PRO A 16 2.55 -15.22 17.77
CA PRO A 16 2.07 -15.85 19.00
C PRO A 16 2.15 -14.87 20.19
N MET A 17 1.08 -14.81 20.97
CA MET A 17 0.94 -13.97 22.15
C MET A 17 0.65 -14.85 23.37
N ARG A 18 1.30 -14.52 24.49
CA ARG A 18 1.03 -15.21 25.75
C ARG A 18 -0.40 -14.91 26.20
N PRO A 19 -1.24 -15.93 26.48
CA PRO A 19 -2.64 -15.70 26.82
C PRO A 19 -2.88 -14.84 28.07
N CYS A 20 -1.94 -14.85 29.02
CA CYS A 20 -1.99 -13.99 30.19
C CYS A 20 -1.75 -12.50 29.87
N LEU A 21 -1.19 -12.19 28.70
CA LEU A 21 -0.93 -10.82 28.22
C LEU A 21 -1.99 -10.33 27.22
N THR A 22 -2.95 -11.18 26.83
CA THR A 22 -4.01 -10.81 25.88
C THR A 22 -4.81 -9.58 26.31
N TRP A 23 -5.02 -9.40 27.61
CA TRP A 23 -5.72 -8.21 28.13
C TRP A 23 -4.89 -6.93 27.95
N VAL A 24 -3.56 -7.00 28.04
CA VAL A 24 -2.66 -5.86 27.79
C VAL A 24 -2.81 -5.40 26.34
N GLN A 25 -2.79 -6.34 25.39
CA GLN A 25 -2.98 -6.01 23.97
C GLN A 25 -4.34 -5.38 23.69
N ARG A 26 -5.39 -5.90 24.35
CA ARG A 26 -6.75 -5.34 24.24
C ARG A 26 -6.81 -3.91 24.77
N LEU A 27 -6.18 -3.63 25.91
CA LEU A 27 -6.09 -2.28 26.45
C LEU A 27 -5.31 -1.34 25.53
N ALA A 28 -4.18 -1.79 24.95
CA ALA A 28 -3.46 -1.01 23.95
C ALA A 28 -4.37 -0.64 22.77
N TYR A 29 -5.17 -1.59 22.25
CA TYR A 29 -6.13 -1.30 21.17
C TYR A 29 -7.32 -0.44 21.59
N MET A 30 -7.72 -0.47 22.86
CA MET A 30 -8.71 0.47 23.39
C MET A 30 -8.12 1.88 23.46
N ALA A 31 -6.90 2.03 23.96
CA ALA A 31 -6.21 3.31 24.07
C ALA A 31 -5.97 3.95 22.69
N ILE A 32 -5.46 3.18 21.72
CA ILE A 32 -5.25 3.64 20.34
C ILE A 32 -6.57 4.12 19.71
N ARG A 33 -7.68 3.41 19.93
CA ARG A 33 -9.01 3.80 19.43
C ARG A 33 -9.58 5.03 20.13
N ALA A 34 -9.29 5.20 21.42
CA ALA A 34 -9.74 6.36 22.20
C ALA A 34 -8.93 7.62 21.88
N VAL A 35 -7.67 7.47 21.43
CA VAL A 35 -6.78 8.59 21.09
C VAL A 35 -6.23 8.39 19.67
N PRO A 36 -7.03 8.65 18.62
CA PRO A 36 -6.64 8.41 17.24
C PRO A 36 -5.42 9.23 16.79
N SER A 37 -5.12 10.34 17.48
CA SER A 37 -3.95 11.17 17.18
C SER A 37 -2.62 10.43 17.31
N THR A 38 -2.58 9.35 18.10
CA THR A 38 -1.43 8.43 18.17
C THR A 38 -1.13 7.73 16.84
N LEU A 39 -2.09 7.72 15.91
CA LEU A 39 -1.97 7.16 14.57
C LEU A 39 -1.90 8.23 13.47
N ASN A 40 -1.83 9.53 13.82
CA ASN A 40 -1.83 10.60 12.80
C ASN A 40 -0.63 10.50 11.86
N SER A 41 0.53 10.08 12.37
CA SER A 41 1.71 9.81 11.53
C SER A 41 1.49 8.62 10.57
N LEU A 42 0.53 7.72 10.86
CA LEU A 42 0.18 6.53 10.05
C LEU A 42 -0.73 6.93 8.89
N LEU A 43 -1.57 7.95 9.11
CA LEU A 43 -2.38 8.58 8.06
C LEU A 43 -1.53 9.32 7.01
N GLY A 44 -0.29 9.68 7.35
CA GLY A 44 0.66 10.30 6.42
C GLY A 44 1.25 9.32 5.39
N LEU A 45 1.15 8.01 5.63
CA LEU A 45 1.62 6.97 4.72
C LEU A 45 0.55 6.68 3.67
N LEU A 46 0.46 7.55 2.66
CA LEU A 46 -0.53 7.55 1.57
C LEU A 46 -0.54 6.28 0.68
N PHE A 47 0.29 5.29 0.97
CA PHE A 47 0.40 4.05 0.20
C PHE A 47 -0.27 2.85 0.88
N ILE A 48 -0.79 2.98 2.10
CA ILE A 48 -1.47 1.91 2.83
C ILE A 48 -2.97 1.96 2.51
N HIS A 49 -3.49 0.94 1.83
CA HIS A 49 -4.92 0.84 1.51
C HIS A 49 -5.74 0.33 2.68
N PHE A 50 -5.16 -0.62 3.41
CA PHE A 50 -5.85 -1.35 4.45
C PHE A 50 -4.85 -1.88 5.47
N GLY A 51 -5.23 -1.83 6.75
CA GLY A 51 -4.51 -2.45 7.85
C GLY A 51 -5.51 -2.94 8.90
N ARG A 52 -5.40 -4.21 9.30
CA ARG A 52 -6.30 -4.82 10.29
C ARG A 52 -5.51 -5.69 11.25
N TRP A 53 -5.75 -5.44 12.54
CA TRP A 53 -5.28 -6.27 13.64
C TRP A 53 -6.46 -7.03 14.25
N ALA A 54 -6.29 -8.32 14.48
CA ALA A 54 -7.29 -9.18 15.10
C ALA A 54 -6.63 -10.14 16.09
N ILE A 55 -7.20 -10.23 17.30
CA ILE A 55 -6.77 -11.20 18.30
C ILE A 55 -7.61 -12.47 18.15
N ILE A 56 -6.96 -13.59 17.91
CA ILE A 56 -7.57 -14.92 17.83
C ILE A 56 -7.13 -15.71 19.06
N LYS A 57 -8.05 -15.98 20.00
CA LYS A 57 -7.70 -16.79 21.16
C LYS A 57 -7.44 -18.24 20.76
N ARG A 58 -6.65 -18.94 21.55
CA ARG A 58 -6.27 -20.34 21.33
C ARG A 58 -7.44 -21.30 21.12
N ASN A 59 -8.62 -20.98 21.68
CA ASN A 59 -9.85 -21.76 21.60
C ASN A 59 -10.87 -21.24 20.58
N GLN A 60 -10.51 -20.24 19.77
CA GLN A 60 -11.40 -19.62 18.77
C GLN A 60 -11.06 -20.00 17.32
N TRP A 61 -10.06 -20.87 17.12
CA TRP A 61 -9.70 -21.34 15.80
C TRP A 61 -10.81 -22.23 15.21
N PRO A 62 -11.11 -22.08 13.91
CA PRO A 62 -12.16 -22.85 13.27
C PRO A 62 -11.82 -24.34 13.18
N ASP A 63 -12.84 -25.18 13.27
CA ASP A 63 -12.79 -26.61 13.00
C ASP A 63 -13.55 -26.88 11.70
N TYR A 64 -12.82 -27.26 10.66
CA TYR A 64 -13.32 -27.62 9.33
C TYR A 64 -13.44 -29.14 9.14
N GLY A 65 -13.47 -29.91 10.24
CA GLY A 65 -13.51 -31.37 10.22
C GLY A 65 -12.19 -32.05 10.55
N GLN A 66 -11.11 -31.27 10.74
CA GLN A 66 -9.80 -31.76 11.22
C GLN A 66 -9.74 -31.93 12.74
N GLY A 67 -10.77 -31.51 13.47
CA GLY A 67 -10.81 -31.50 14.93
C GLY A 67 -10.21 -30.24 15.52
N ARG A 68 -10.73 -29.85 16.69
CA ARG A 68 -10.25 -28.66 17.44
C ARG A 68 -8.76 -28.76 17.76
N GLN A 69 -8.02 -27.75 17.33
CA GLN A 69 -6.59 -27.61 17.60
C GLN A 69 -6.35 -27.31 19.10
N LYS A 70 -5.32 -27.93 19.69
CA LYS A 70 -4.88 -27.66 21.06
C LYS A 70 -3.69 -26.69 21.05
N LEU A 71 -3.99 -25.39 21.02
CA LEU A 71 -2.98 -24.34 20.95
C LEU A 71 -2.59 -23.82 22.34
N GLN A 72 -1.30 -23.53 22.52
CA GLN A 72 -0.79 -23.00 23.79
C GLN A 72 -0.96 -21.48 23.90
N ASN A 73 -0.87 -20.78 22.76
CA ASN A 73 -0.86 -19.32 22.68
C ASN A 73 -2.15 -18.76 22.10
N ASP A 74 -2.47 -17.52 22.46
CA ASP A 74 -3.36 -16.69 21.65
C ASP A 74 -2.54 -16.11 20.49
N TYR A 75 -3.18 -15.62 19.44
CA TYR A 75 -2.49 -15.14 18.25
C TYR A 75 -2.96 -13.76 17.86
N LEU A 76 -2.04 -12.95 17.39
CA LEU A 76 -2.32 -11.69 16.75
C LEU A 76 -2.18 -11.87 15.24
N LEU A 77 -3.27 -11.66 14.53
CA LEU A 77 -3.33 -11.58 13.08
C LEU A 77 -3.23 -10.11 12.66
N PHE A 78 -2.23 -9.79 11.87
CA PHE A 78 -2.13 -8.53 11.15
C PHE A 78 -2.28 -8.79 9.65
N SER A 79 -3.15 -8.04 8.99
CA SER A 79 -3.32 -8.09 7.54
C SER A 79 -3.28 -6.67 6.97
N SER A 80 -2.49 -6.46 5.92
CA SER A 80 -2.37 -5.17 5.26
C SER A 80 -2.23 -5.30 3.76
N ASN A 81 -2.82 -4.34 3.04
CA ASN A 81 -2.63 -4.13 1.61
C ASN A 81 -2.03 -2.74 1.40
N PHE A 82 -0.99 -2.66 0.57
CA PHE A 82 -0.27 -1.42 0.35
C PHE A 82 0.40 -1.37 -1.02
N ASN A 83 0.82 -0.18 -1.44
CA ASN A 83 1.70 0.01 -2.60
C ASN A 83 3.16 0.11 -2.21
N GLY A 84 4.04 -0.41 -3.07
CA GLY A 84 5.49 -0.42 -2.86
C GLY A 84 6.02 -1.79 -2.45
N THR A 85 7.31 -1.84 -2.13
CA THR A 85 7.98 -3.08 -1.74
C THR A 85 7.80 -3.39 -0.26
N TRP A 86 7.96 -4.67 0.11
CA TRP A 86 7.93 -5.12 1.49
C TRP A 86 8.93 -4.38 2.38
N ASP A 87 10.13 -4.12 1.87
CA ASP A 87 11.17 -3.39 2.59
C ASP A 87 10.81 -1.92 2.82
N GLN A 88 10.41 -1.21 1.75
CA GLN A 88 9.99 0.19 1.85
C GLN A 88 8.84 0.37 2.83
N TYR A 89 7.88 -0.55 2.82
CA TYR A 89 6.78 -0.55 3.76
C TYR A 89 7.29 -0.64 5.19
N LEU A 90 8.03 -1.71 5.54
CA LEU A 90 8.48 -1.91 6.91
C LEU A 90 9.44 -0.82 7.41
N ASP A 91 10.32 -0.31 6.55
CA ASP A 91 11.16 0.85 6.89
C ASP A 91 10.32 2.09 7.20
N SER A 92 9.27 2.35 6.41
CA SER A 92 8.36 3.47 6.66
C SER A 92 7.60 3.33 8.00
N PHE A 93 7.33 2.11 8.46
CA PHE A 93 6.76 1.88 9.79
C PHE A 93 7.76 2.14 10.91
N SER A 94 9.00 1.67 10.75
CA SER A 94 10.09 1.89 11.69
C SER A 94 10.43 3.38 11.82
N ASP A 95 10.47 4.12 10.72
CA ASP A 95 10.85 5.53 10.71
C ASP A 95 9.69 6.46 11.08
N GLY A 96 8.47 6.14 10.65
CA GLY A 96 7.32 7.01 10.81
C GLY A 96 6.74 7.04 12.23
N ILE A 97 6.64 5.88 12.90
CA ILE A 97 5.90 5.76 14.18
C ILE A 97 6.40 4.64 15.10
N PRO A 98 7.65 4.69 15.57
CA PRO A 98 8.25 3.59 16.32
C PRO A 98 7.37 3.15 17.51
N THR A 99 6.93 4.12 18.32
CA THR A 99 6.13 3.86 19.52
C THR A 99 4.72 3.35 19.20
N GLY A 100 4.11 3.79 18.10
CA GLY A 100 2.78 3.35 17.69
C GLY A 100 2.80 1.92 17.18
N VAL A 101 3.83 1.56 16.41
CA VAL A 101 4.06 0.20 15.91
C VAL A 101 4.30 -0.76 17.06
N ASP A 102 5.09 -0.36 18.06
CA ASP A 102 5.37 -1.19 19.22
C ASP A 102 4.10 -1.56 20.00
N LEU A 103 3.13 -0.64 20.10
CA LEU A 103 1.84 -0.92 20.75
C LEU A 103 1.04 -2.00 20.03
N PHE A 104 1.19 -2.16 18.72
CA PHE A 104 0.50 -3.19 17.96
C PHE A 104 0.98 -4.60 18.29
N TRP A 105 2.25 -4.77 18.70
CA TRP A 105 2.89 -6.05 19.01
C TRP A 105 3.43 -6.19 20.44
N VAL A 106 3.11 -5.27 21.35
CA VAL A 106 3.70 -5.19 22.71
C VAL A 106 3.63 -6.49 23.51
N SER A 107 2.59 -7.30 23.29
CA SER A 107 2.38 -8.59 23.98
C SER A 107 2.83 -9.82 23.16
N SER A 108 3.29 -9.60 21.93
CA SER A 108 3.74 -10.66 21.03
C SER A 108 5.07 -11.24 21.51
N THR A 109 5.17 -12.56 21.44
CA THR A 109 6.33 -13.30 21.93
C THR A 109 7.55 -12.98 21.07
N LYS A 110 8.67 -12.63 21.71
CA LYS A 110 9.96 -12.29 21.07
C LYS A 110 9.92 -11.10 20.11
N PHE A 111 8.92 -10.23 20.20
CA PHE A 111 8.89 -9.00 19.41
C PHE A 111 10.09 -8.11 19.77
N PRO A 112 10.95 -7.72 18.81
CA PRO A 112 12.21 -7.01 19.08
C PRO A 112 12.06 -5.48 19.23
N ARG A 113 10.83 -4.96 19.18
CA ARG A 113 10.49 -3.56 18.86
C ARG A 113 10.66 -3.22 17.38
N SER A 114 10.05 -2.13 16.95
CA SER A 114 10.08 -1.59 15.58
C SER A 114 11.41 -0.96 15.20
N ILE A 115 12.20 -0.52 16.18
CA ILE A 115 13.56 -0.03 16.02
C ILE A 115 14.52 -0.90 16.84
N PRO A 116 15.62 -1.39 16.24
CA PRO A 116 16.07 -1.15 14.85
C PRO A 116 15.26 -1.93 13.79
N SER A 117 15.25 -1.45 12.54
CA SER A 117 14.39 -2.01 11.48
C SER A 117 14.78 -3.43 11.06
N THR A 118 16.06 -3.79 11.05
CA THR A 118 16.49 -5.15 10.63
C THR A 118 15.91 -6.26 11.50
N PRO A 119 16.04 -6.28 12.84
CA PRO A 119 15.40 -7.31 13.66
C PRO A 119 13.88 -7.31 13.54
N PHE A 120 13.27 -6.14 13.35
CA PHE A 120 11.82 -6.04 13.12
C PHE A 120 11.42 -6.73 11.82
N LYS A 121 12.13 -6.45 10.71
CA LYS A 121 11.95 -7.11 9.42
C LYS A 121 12.13 -8.62 9.52
N ASP A 122 13.19 -9.08 10.19
CA ASP A 122 13.44 -10.51 10.41
C ASP A 122 12.28 -11.16 11.18
N TYR A 123 11.80 -10.48 12.24
CA TYR A 123 10.66 -10.92 13.02
C TYR A 123 9.38 -11.01 12.17
N ILE A 124 9.08 -10.02 11.34
CA ILE A 124 7.92 -10.05 10.43
C ILE A 124 8.08 -11.19 9.43
N ARG A 125 9.26 -11.35 8.83
CA ARG A 125 9.53 -12.39 7.82
C ARG A 125 9.24 -13.79 8.34
N VAL A 126 9.66 -14.11 9.57
CA VAL A 126 9.46 -15.45 10.14
C VAL A 126 8.02 -15.71 10.63
N ASN A 127 7.23 -14.65 10.85
CA ASN A 127 5.82 -14.76 11.25
C ASN A 127 4.84 -14.47 10.11
N GLN A 128 5.35 -14.14 8.91
CA GLN A 128 4.53 -13.88 7.74
C GLN A 128 4.06 -15.21 7.13
N VAL A 129 2.78 -15.24 6.77
CA VAL A 129 2.21 -16.31 5.96
C VAL A 129 2.07 -15.78 4.54
N ASP A 130 2.78 -16.40 3.61
CA ASP A 130 2.66 -16.09 2.19
C ASP A 130 1.32 -16.57 1.65
N THR A 131 0.69 -15.75 0.82
CA THR A 131 -0.59 -16.09 0.21
C THR A 131 -0.38 -16.92 -1.06
N ASP A 132 -1.22 -17.94 -1.22
CA ASP A 132 -1.28 -18.72 -2.47
C ASP A 132 -1.93 -17.92 -3.60
N TYR A 133 -2.90 -17.06 -3.25
CA TYR A 133 -3.64 -16.23 -4.19
C TYR A 133 -3.93 -14.85 -3.59
N TYR A 134 -3.72 -13.79 -4.38
CA TYR A 134 -4.06 -12.42 -4.02
C TYR A 134 -4.92 -11.79 -5.10
N TYR A 135 -6.19 -11.53 -4.77
CA TYR A 135 -7.08 -10.78 -5.64
C TYR A 135 -6.91 -9.27 -5.41
N ASN A 136 -6.64 -8.54 -6.50
CA ASN A 136 -6.69 -7.09 -6.54
C ASN A 136 -7.55 -6.68 -7.74
N ALA A 137 -8.53 -5.81 -7.53
CA ALA A 137 -9.43 -5.34 -8.60
C ALA A 137 -8.72 -4.43 -9.61
N THR A 138 -7.60 -3.81 -9.22
CA THR A 138 -6.82 -2.88 -10.04
C THR A 138 -5.32 -3.17 -9.87
N PRO A 139 -4.82 -4.35 -10.30
CA PRO A 139 -3.44 -4.75 -10.02
C PRO A 139 -2.43 -3.77 -10.62
N GLY A 140 -2.72 -3.19 -11.78
CA GLY A 140 -1.84 -2.22 -12.45
C GLY A 140 -1.77 -0.83 -11.80
N ALA A 141 -2.69 -0.52 -10.88
CA ALA A 141 -2.87 0.83 -10.35
C ALA A 141 -2.52 0.88 -8.86
N ALA A 142 -1.72 1.87 -8.47
CA ALA A 142 -1.58 2.28 -7.09
C ALA A 142 -2.77 3.15 -6.67
N GLU A 143 -2.99 3.30 -5.36
CA GLU A 143 -4.04 4.19 -4.85
C GLU A 143 -3.92 5.62 -5.41
N PRO A 144 -2.72 6.24 -5.49
CA PRO A 144 -2.55 7.53 -6.14
C PRO A 144 -2.99 7.54 -7.62
N ASP A 145 -2.72 6.46 -8.38
CA ASP A 145 -3.13 6.35 -9.78
C ASP A 145 -4.66 6.35 -9.91
N ILE A 146 -5.35 5.62 -9.03
CA ILE A 146 -6.82 5.58 -9.00
C ILE A 146 -7.38 6.96 -8.66
N LYS A 147 -6.83 7.63 -7.64
CA LYS A 147 -7.25 8.99 -7.26
C LYS A 147 -7.04 9.99 -8.40
N ALA A 148 -5.92 9.88 -9.12
CA ALA A 148 -5.59 10.73 -10.25
C ALA A 148 -6.53 10.48 -11.44
N ALA A 149 -6.79 9.22 -11.80
CA ALA A 149 -7.77 8.86 -12.82
C ALA A 149 -9.19 9.39 -12.49
N LEU A 150 -9.58 9.35 -11.20
CA LEU A 150 -10.85 9.94 -10.77
C LEU A 150 -10.88 11.47 -10.87
N ARG A 151 -9.75 12.18 -10.73
CA ARG A 151 -9.67 13.63 -10.99
C ARG A 151 -9.85 13.92 -12.48
N VAL A 152 -9.15 13.18 -13.36
CA VAL A 152 -9.32 13.28 -14.82
C VAL A 152 -10.77 13.05 -15.21
N ARG A 153 -11.38 11.96 -14.71
CA ARG A 153 -12.80 11.65 -15.00
C ARG A 153 -13.72 12.80 -14.60
N ARG A 154 -13.52 13.41 -13.43
CA ARG A 154 -14.34 14.57 -13.00
C ARG A 154 -14.13 15.77 -13.92
N ALA A 155 -12.91 16.09 -14.30
CA ALA A 155 -12.61 17.18 -15.23
C ALA A 155 -13.31 16.98 -16.58
N VAL A 156 -13.26 15.76 -17.13
CA VAL A 156 -13.95 15.40 -18.39
C VAL A 156 -15.48 15.53 -18.25
N LEU A 157 -16.06 15.07 -17.14
CA LEU A 157 -17.50 15.21 -16.92
C LEU A 157 -17.94 16.66 -16.79
N THR A 158 -17.14 17.51 -16.13
CA THR A 158 -17.39 18.96 -16.06
C THR A 158 -17.35 19.59 -17.46
N LEU A 159 -16.36 19.26 -18.28
CA LEU A 159 -16.28 19.74 -19.66
C LEU A 159 -17.49 19.27 -20.48
N ALA A 160 -17.91 18.01 -20.34
CA ALA A 160 -19.06 17.48 -21.07
C ALA A 160 -20.36 18.24 -20.72
N GLN A 161 -20.57 18.59 -19.46
CA GLN A 161 -21.71 19.43 -19.05
C GLN A 161 -21.62 20.85 -19.61
N GLN A 162 -20.41 21.38 -19.72
CA GLN A 162 -20.15 22.69 -20.31
C GLN A 162 -20.18 22.66 -21.84
N HIS A 163 -20.32 21.52 -22.51
CA HIS A 163 -20.36 21.53 -23.97
C HIS A 163 -21.67 22.13 -24.52
N ASP A 164 -22.77 22.04 -23.76
CA ASP A 164 -24.11 22.39 -24.26
C ASP A 164 -24.45 23.88 -24.17
N SER A 165 -23.62 24.71 -23.51
CA SER A 165 -23.95 26.10 -23.15
C SER A 165 -23.08 27.22 -23.77
N PRO A 166 -21.77 27.05 -24.02
CA PRO A 166 -20.86 28.11 -24.43
C PRO A 166 -20.56 28.10 -25.93
N THR A 167 -19.97 29.20 -26.43
CA THR A 167 -19.44 29.25 -27.80
C THR A 167 -18.21 28.34 -27.95
N PRO A 168 -17.81 27.96 -29.18
CA PRO A 168 -16.60 27.16 -29.39
C PRO A 168 -15.34 27.74 -28.74
N GLU A 169 -15.17 29.06 -28.74
CA GLU A 169 -14.02 29.76 -28.15
C GLU A 169 -14.01 29.67 -26.62
N GLU A 170 -15.18 29.79 -26.00
CA GLU A 170 -15.36 29.65 -24.56
C GLU A 170 -15.10 28.19 -24.13
N PHE A 171 -15.59 27.22 -24.91
CA PHE A 171 -15.30 25.81 -24.67
C PHE A 171 -13.81 25.50 -24.82
N GLN A 172 -13.14 26.03 -25.86
CA GLN A 172 -11.70 25.86 -26.05
C GLN A 172 -10.91 26.37 -24.84
N LYS A 173 -11.27 27.55 -24.30
CA LYS A 173 -10.63 28.11 -23.10
C LYS A 173 -10.84 27.22 -21.88
N ALA A 174 -12.05 26.69 -21.67
CA ALA A 174 -12.34 25.76 -20.58
C ALA A 174 -11.57 24.45 -20.73
N TYR A 175 -11.49 23.90 -21.94
CA TYR A 175 -10.74 22.69 -22.26
C TYR A 175 -9.25 22.85 -21.94
N VAL A 176 -8.62 23.93 -22.40
CA VAL A 176 -7.18 24.18 -22.13
C VAL A 176 -6.93 24.31 -20.63
N ALA A 177 -7.79 25.02 -19.90
CA ALA A 177 -7.66 25.15 -18.46
C ALA A 177 -7.78 23.79 -17.74
N ALA A 178 -8.76 22.98 -18.12
CA ALA A 178 -8.95 21.63 -17.58
C ALA A 178 -7.76 20.73 -17.91
N LEU A 179 -7.31 20.70 -19.16
CA LEU A 179 -6.15 19.93 -19.60
C LEU A 179 -4.91 20.30 -18.79
N CYS A 180 -4.59 21.58 -18.66
CA CYS A 180 -3.45 22.04 -17.87
C CYS A 180 -3.51 21.57 -16.40
N SER A 181 -4.72 21.45 -15.84
CA SER A 181 -4.93 21.03 -14.45
C SER A 181 -4.76 19.52 -14.20
N VAL A 182 -5.03 18.67 -15.21
CA VAL A 182 -5.01 17.19 -15.04
C VAL A 182 -4.06 16.45 -16.00
N GLN A 183 -3.31 17.14 -16.86
CA GLN A 183 -2.43 16.50 -17.86
C GLN A 183 -1.40 15.52 -17.26
N ASN A 184 -1.03 15.70 -15.98
CA ASN A 184 -0.09 14.83 -15.27
C ASN A 184 -0.78 13.78 -14.37
N ASP A 185 -2.11 13.66 -14.43
CA ASP A 185 -2.89 12.76 -13.57
C ASP A 185 -3.12 11.36 -14.18
N LEU A 186 -2.50 11.05 -15.32
CA LEU A 186 -2.51 9.71 -15.92
C LEU A 186 -1.13 9.05 -15.76
N GLY A 187 -0.97 8.33 -14.65
CA GLY A 187 0.24 7.58 -14.32
C GLY A 187 0.39 6.27 -15.10
N TYR A 188 1.60 5.71 -15.05
CA TYR A 188 1.91 4.40 -15.64
C TYR A 188 1.14 3.27 -14.95
N GLN A 189 0.52 2.38 -15.71
CA GLN A 189 -0.13 1.17 -15.18
C GLN A 189 0.83 -0.02 -15.28
N GLY A 190 0.80 -0.95 -14.32
CA GLY A 190 1.55 -2.20 -14.41
C GLY A 190 2.17 -2.65 -13.09
N TYR A 191 3.44 -2.98 -13.12
CA TYR A 191 4.17 -3.45 -11.92
C TYR A 191 4.63 -2.28 -11.06
N ALA A 192 4.78 -2.53 -9.75
CA ALA A 192 5.46 -1.57 -8.89
C ALA A 192 6.88 -1.32 -9.44
N PRO A 193 7.39 -0.08 -9.32
CA PRO A 193 8.78 0.18 -9.57
C PRO A 193 9.63 -0.71 -8.65
N VAL A 194 10.39 -1.64 -9.21
CA VAL A 194 11.36 -2.43 -8.43
C VAL A 194 12.64 -1.61 -8.46
N ALA A 195 13.16 -1.23 -7.30
CA ALA A 195 14.31 -0.32 -7.19
C ALA A 195 15.54 -0.76 -8.01
N SER A 196 15.65 -2.03 -8.41
CA SER A 196 16.71 -2.52 -9.31
C SER A 196 16.43 -2.34 -10.79
N ASP A 197 15.16 -2.26 -11.18
CA ASP A 197 14.75 -2.36 -12.58
C ASP A 197 14.29 -1.02 -13.14
N ASP A 198 13.94 -0.03 -12.32
CA ASP A 198 13.42 1.25 -12.82
C ASP A 198 14.45 2.06 -13.59
N THR A 199 15.69 2.11 -13.11
CA THR A 199 16.79 2.75 -13.84
C THR A 199 17.07 2.00 -15.14
N LYS A 200 17.09 0.67 -15.09
CA LYS A 200 17.32 -0.17 -16.28
C LYS A 200 16.19 -0.06 -17.31
N ASN A 201 14.94 -0.07 -16.85
CA ASN A 201 13.75 0.07 -17.70
C ASN A 201 13.64 1.49 -18.26
N ALA A 202 13.96 2.52 -17.47
CA ALA A 202 14.03 3.89 -17.95
C ALA A 202 15.14 4.06 -19.00
N ASP A 203 16.30 3.46 -18.79
CA ASP A 203 17.39 3.46 -19.77
C ASP A 203 17.00 2.70 -21.05
N SER A 204 16.40 1.51 -20.94
CA SER A 204 15.91 0.75 -22.10
C SER A 204 14.80 1.49 -22.86
N ASN A 205 13.84 2.12 -22.16
CA ASN A 205 12.78 2.90 -22.81
C ASN A 205 13.33 4.19 -23.45
N ARG A 206 14.41 4.76 -22.90
CA ARG A 206 15.09 5.94 -23.44
C ARG A 206 16.01 5.60 -24.62
N GLU A 207 16.44 4.35 -24.71
CA GLU A 207 17.40 3.86 -25.72
C GLU A 207 16.89 4.11 -27.14
N ASP A 208 15.63 3.79 -27.43
CA ASP A 208 15.01 4.04 -28.73
C ASP A 208 14.95 5.53 -29.08
N TYR A 209 14.66 6.39 -28.10
CA TYR A 209 14.68 7.83 -28.29
C TYR A 209 16.09 8.32 -28.60
N VAL A 210 17.09 7.94 -27.80
CA VAL A 210 18.50 8.35 -28.00
C VAL A 210 19.03 7.88 -29.35
N ASN A 211 18.74 6.65 -29.74
CA ASN A 211 19.18 6.08 -31.01
C ASN A 211 18.54 6.74 -32.23
N ASN A 212 17.31 7.24 -32.10
CA ASN A 212 16.57 7.84 -33.22
C ASN A 212 16.49 9.37 -33.18
N GLN A 213 16.97 10.01 -32.11
CA GLN A 213 16.86 11.47 -31.92
C GLN A 213 17.54 12.25 -33.05
N GLN A 214 18.69 11.79 -33.55
CA GLN A 214 19.41 12.44 -34.65
C GLN A 214 18.63 12.37 -35.97
N LYS A 215 17.93 11.27 -36.24
CA LYS A 215 17.09 11.11 -37.44
C LYS A 215 15.82 11.95 -37.36
N ALA A 216 15.18 11.98 -36.19
CA ALA A 216 14.01 12.82 -35.95
C ALA A 216 14.36 14.32 -36.03
N ALA A 217 15.52 14.73 -35.51
CA ALA A 217 16.01 16.10 -35.61
C ALA A 217 16.38 16.49 -37.05
N ALA A 218 16.96 15.58 -37.83
CA ALA A 218 17.29 15.83 -39.24
C ALA A 218 16.05 15.90 -40.16
N ALA A 219 14.92 15.32 -39.76
CA ALA A 219 13.65 15.40 -40.49
C ALA A 219 12.87 16.70 -40.21
N LEU A 220 13.30 17.49 -39.23
CA LEU A 220 12.71 18.77 -38.84
C LEU A 220 13.43 20.00 -39.43
N ILE A 221 14.53 19.77 -40.18
CA ILE A 221 15.31 20.78 -40.92
C ILE A 221 15.10 20.56 -42.41
#